data_AF-A0A973JJ47-F1
#
_entry.id   AF-A0A973JJ47-F1
#
_cell.length_a   1.000
_cell.length_b   1.000
_cell.length_c   1.000
_cell.angle_alpha   90.00
_cell.angle_beta   90.00
_cell.angle_gamma   90.00
#
_symmetry.space_group_name_H-M   'P 1'
#
loop_
_entity.id
_entity.type
_entity.pdbx_description
1 polymer ?
#
loop_
_entity_poly.entity_id
_entity_poly.type
_entity_poly.pdbx_seq_one_letter_code
_entity_poly.pdbx_strand_id
1 'polypeptide(L)'
;MTSEHSTTLVEELLSWVSDDWTDAPGVFSVALRSGARDPQELRDLSLGLLVHVVANDLAVLGEIRTGRHVPWPGTPAETLLRAVQDWARFPTPRVSIGDLFWLDTTPAGEAIGRSVRGRWQLTDEEDMAETSGPPLPAAWSAAPTLRDKVIRRCALGPLPVRALVQVAAAGGVRTQEAVQVLALGMLAHLVAQGSLVLGDQRDGRFVPWAGTPAEALLRVGRSWLSPEEGTSTKDTTWFDVTSR
;
A
#
# COMPACT_ATOMS: atom_id res chain seq x y z
N MET A 1 0.64 20.49 -24.24
CA MET A 1 -0.74 20.61 -23.72
C MET A 1 -0.77 19.90 -22.39
N THR A 2 -1.02 20.65 -21.33
CA THR A 2 -1.03 20.19 -19.93
C THR A 2 -2.30 19.40 -19.67
N SER A 3 -2.24 18.07 -19.50
CA SER A 3 -3.41 17.33 -19.03
C SER A 3 -3.66 17.71 -17.56
N GLU A 4 -4.74 18.45 -17.33
CA GLU A 4 -5.08 19.11 -16.06
C GLU A 4 -5.60 18.16 -14.96
N HIS A 5 -5.39 16.85 -15.10
CA HIS A 5 -5.88 15.87 -14.12
C HIS A 5 -4.76 14.92 -13.70
N SER A 6 -3.96 15.35 -12.72
CA SER A 6 -3.03 14.45 -12.02
C SER A 6 -3.84 13.37 -11.29
N THR A 7 -3.96 12.18 -11.88
CA THR A 7 -4.64 11.05 -11.24
C THR A 7 -3.75 10.48 -10.14
N THR A 8 -4.32 10.22 -8.97
CA THR A 8 -3.62 9.61 -7.84
C THR A 8 -3.32 8.13 -8.11
N LEU A 9 -2.33 7.54 -7.43
CA LEU A 9 -2.02 6.12 -7.58
C LEU A 9 -3.19 5.23 -7.13
N VAL A 10 -3.92 5.66 -6.09
CA VAL A 10 -5.12 4.97 -5.62
C VAL A 10 -6.23 5.01 -6.66
N GLU A 11 -6.52 6.18 -7.22
CA GLU A 11 -7.52 6.33 -8.29
C GLU A 11 -7.16 5.50 -9.52
N GLU A 12 -5.88 5.47 -9.89
CA GLU A 12 -5.40 4.68 -11.00
C GLU A 12 -5.63 3.18 -10.78
N LEU A 13 -5.28 2.66 -9.59
CA LEU A 13 -5.57 1.28 -9.23
C LEU A 13 -7.07 0.98 -9.31
N LEU A 14 -7.91 1.83 -8.73
CA LEU A 14 -9.36 1.64 -8.76
C LEU A 14 -9.93 1.69 -10.18
N SER A 15 -9.37 2.52 -11.06
CA SER A 15 -9.76 2.56 -12.48
C SER A 15 -9.44 1.25 -13.20
N TRP A 16 -8.37 0.55 -12.83
CA TRP A 16 -8.02 -0.76 -13.40
C TRP A 16 -8.97 -1.83 -12.86
N VAL A 17 -9.11 -1.90 -11.52
CA VAL A 17 -9.92 -2.93 -10.85
C VAL A 17 -11.41 -2.78 -11.16
N SER A 18 -11.88 -1.58 -11.49
CA SER A 18 -13.27 -1.36 -11.91
C SER A 18 -13.56 -1.82 -13.33
N ASP A 19 -12.54 -2.13 -14.15
CA ASP A 19 -12.74 -2.77 -15.46
C ASP A 19 -12.92 -4.27 -15.32
N ASP A 20 -12.00 -4.85 -14.58
CA ASP A 20 -11.82 -6.28 -14.40
C ASP A 20 -11.02 -6.49 -13.12
N TRP A 21 -11.01 -7.71 -12.60
CA TRP A 21 -10.20 -8.05 -11.44
C TRP A 21 -8.72 -7.81 -11.73
N THR A 22 -7.98 -7.37 -10.71
CA THR A 22 -6.53 -7.26 -10.80
C THR A 22 -5.86 -8.17 -9.80
N ASP A 23 -4.61 -8.52 -10.04
CA ASP A 23 -3.80 -9.34 -9.16
C ASP A 23 -2.57 -8.56 -8.67
N ALA A 24 -1.68 -9.22 -7.93
CA ALA A 24 -0.47 -8.59 -7.43
C ALA A 24 0.41 -7.95 -8.53
N PRO A 25 0.66 -8.59 -9.70
CA PRO A 25 1.27 -7.94 -10.86
C PRO A 25 0.58 -6.66 -11.32
N GLY A 26 -0.76 -6.63 -11.34
CA GLY A 26 -1.53 -5.43 -11.66
C GLY A 26 -1.30 -4.30 -10.65
N VAL A 27 -1.38 -4.59 -9.34
CA VAL A 27 -1.06 -3.61 -8.27
C VAL A 27 0.39 -3.10 -8.39
N PHE A 28 1.33 -4.00 -8.67
CA PHE A 28 2.73 -3.64 -8.90
C PHE A 28 2.92 -2.72 -10.12
N SER A 29 2.12 -2.93 -11.18
CA SER A 29 2.18 -2.11 -12.39
C SER A 29 1.76 -0.66 -12.12
N VAL A 30 0.76 -0.45 -11.26
CA VAL A 30 0.39 0.89 -10.78
C VAL A 30 1.52 1.50 -9.94
N ALA A 31 2.13 0.72 -9.04
CA ALA A 31 3.25 1.20 -8.22
C ALA A 31 4.45 1.70 -9.05
N LEU A 32 4.71 1.14 -10.24
CA LEU A 32 5.76 1.61 -11.16
C LEU A 32 5.54 3.06 -11.62
N ARG A 33 4.30 3.55 -11.64
CA ARG A 33 3.97 4.93 -12.06
C ARG A 33 4.36 5.97 -11.02
N SER A 34 4.68 5.57 -9.78
CA SER A 34 5.20 6.45 -8.72
C SER A 34 6.54 7.11 -9.03
N GLY A 35 7.29 6.55 -9.99
CA GLY A 35 8.67 6.94 -10.33
C GLY A 35 9.75 6.17 -9.57
N ALA A 36 9.39 5.38 -8.55
CA ALA A 36 10.34 4.55 -7.82
C ALA A 36 10.99 3.50 -8.73
N ARG A 37 12.26 3.20 -8.44
CA ARG A 37 13.06 2.23 -9.20
C ARG A 37 13.63 1.12 -8.31
N ASP A 38 13.68 1.35 -7.00
CA ASP A 38 14.13 0.33 -6.07
C ASP A 38 13.05 -0.76 -5.90
N PRO A 39 13.38 -2.05 -6.08
CA PRO A 39 12.40 -3.13 -5.97
C PRO A 39 11.74 -3.25 -4.59
N GLN A 40 12.43 -2.89 -3.50
CA GLN A 40 11.86 -2.92 -2.16
C GLN A 40 10.88 -1.77 -1.97
N GLU A 41 11.21 -0.57 -2.48
CA GLU A 41 10.28 0.56 -2.48
C GLU A 41 9.02 0.25 -3.31
N LEU A 42 9.16 -0.41 -4.46
CA LEU A 42 8.02 -0.81 -5.28
C LEU A 42 7.14 -1.87 -4.61
N ARG A 43 7.74 -2.81 -3.87
CA ARG A 43 6.97 -3.73 -3.01
C ARG A 43 6.18 -2.95 -1.98
N ASP A 44 6.87 -2.10 -1.23
CA ASP A 44 6.24 -1.33 -0.15
C ASP A 44 5.12 -0.46 -0.72
N LEU A 45 5.32 0.25 -1.83
CA LEU A 45 4.25 0.98 -2.52
C LEU A 45 3.04 0.08 -2.86
N SER A 46 3.28 -1.10 -3.42
CA SER A 46 2.21 -2.05 -3.77
C SER A 46 1.42 -2.50 -2.54
N LEU A 47 2.12 -2.78 -1.43
CA LEU A 47 1.51 -3.10 -0.15
C LEU A 47 0.72 -1.92 0.40
N GLY A 48 1.25 -0.70 0.31
CA GLY A 48 0.59 0.52 0.75
C GLY A 48 -0.72 0.78 0.00
N LEU A 49 -0.72 0.58 -1.33
CA LEU A 49 -1.93 0.65 -2.15
C LEU A 49 -2.96 -0.36 -1.67
N LEU A 50 -2.54 -1.61 -1.47
CA LEU A 50 -3.42 -2.67 -1.01
C LEU A 50 -4.03 -2.37 0.37
N VAL A 51 -3.20 -1.94 1.34
CA VAL A 51 -3.70 -1.54 2.66
C VAL A 51 -4.72 -0.42 2.52
N HIS A 52 -4.44 0.59 1.70
CA HIS A 52 -5.33 1.72 1.56
C HIS A 52 -6.71 1.31 1.00
N VAL A 53 -6.76 0.59 -0.12
CA VAL A 53 -8.04 0.23 -0.76
C VAL A 53 -8.84 -0.76 0.08
N VAL A 54 -8.20 -1.70 0.77
CA VAL A 54 -8.90 -2.65 1.64
C VAL A 54 -9.37 -1.99 2.94
N ALA A 55 -8.53 -1.14 3.56
CA ALA A 55 -8.89 -0.48 4.81
C ALA A 55 -10.09 0.46 4.68
N ASN A 56 -10.22 1.10 3.52
CA ASN A 56 -11.29 2.03 3.20
C ASN A 56 -12.48 1.37 2.48
N ASP A 57 -12.56 0.03 2.47
CA ASP A 57 -13.66 -0.72 1.88
C ASP A 57 -13.90 -0.38 0.39
N LEU A 58 -12.82 -0.13 -0.35
CA LEU A 58 -12.85 0.18 -1.78
C LEU A 58 -12.58 -1.06 -2.63
N ALA A 59 -11.92 -2.07 -2.05
CA ALA A 59 -11.64 -3.32 -2.74
C ALA A 59 -11.58 -4.51 -1.77
N VAL A 60 -11.81 -5.70 -2.32
CA VAL A 60 -11.88 -6.97 -1.58
C VAL A 60 -10.87 -7.96 -2.14
N LEU A 61 -10.12 -8.60 -1.24
CA LEU A 61 -9.17 -9.65 -1.55
C LEU A 61 -9.85 -11.02 -1.69
N GLY A 62 -9.40 -11.80 -2.66
CA GLY A 62 -9.95 -13.11 -2.95
C GLY A 62 -9.11 -13.92 -3.94
N GLU A 63 -9.78 -14.85 -4.61
CA GLU A 63 -9.23 -15.74 -5.62
C GLU A 63 -10.22 -15.92 -6.77
N ILE A 64 -9.74 -16.38 -7.93
CA ILE A 64 -10.64 -16.75 -9.03
C ILE A 64 -11.00 -18.23 -8.92
N ARG A 65 -12.30 -18.50 -8.78
CA ARG A 65 -12.86 -19.86 -8.87
C ARG A 65 -13.92 -19.88 -9.94
N THR A 66 -13.83 -20.87 -10.84
CA THR A 66 -14.83 -21.06 -11.91
C THR A 66 -15.11 -19.78 -12.72
N GLY A 67 -14.07 -18.99 -13.02
CA GLY A 67 -14.20 -17.73 -13.77
C GLY A 67 -14.89 -16.59 -13.01
N ARG A 68 -14.95 -16.64 -11.67
CA ARG A 68 -15.46 -15.57 -10.81
C ARG A 68 -14.51 -15.25 -9.67
N HIS A 69 -14.42 -13.98 -9.29
CA HIS A 69 -13.82 -13.61 -8.01
C HIS A 69 -14.66 -14.16 -6.87
N VAL A 70 -13.97 -14.78 -5.92
CA VAL A 70 -14.53 -15.27 -4.67
C VAL A 70 -13.69 -14.66 -3.54
N PRO A 71 -14.28 -13.77 -2.71
CA PRO A 71 -13.60 -13.23 -1.54
C PRO A 71 -13.05 -14.33 -0.64
N TRP A 72 -11.86 -14.12 -0.10
CA TRP A 72 -11.32 -15.05 0.89
C TRP A 72 -12.18 -15.05 2.17
N PRO A 73 -12.29 -16.20 2.86
CA PRO A 73 -12.94 -16.23 4.16
C PRO A 73 -12.15 -15.45 5.19
N GLY A 74 -12.86 -14.75 6.09
CA GLY A 74 -12.27 -13.96 7.17
C GLY A 74 -12.69 -12.49 7.14
N THR A 75 -12.18 -11.72 8.08
CA THR A 75 -12.35 -10.27 8.13
C THR A 75 -11.42 -9.57 7.13
N PRO A 76 -11.72 -8.33 6.71
CA PRO A 76 -10.82 -7.54 5.85
C PRO A 76 -9.42 -7.36 6.44
N ALA A 77 -9.32 -7.29 7.77
CA ALA A 77 -8.04 -7.20 8.47
C ALA A 77 -7.21 -8.47 8.26
N GLU A 78 -7.80 -9.65 8.49
CA GLU A 78 -7.12 -10.94 8.37
C GLU A 78 -6.69 -11.23 6.94
N THR A 79 -7.56 -10.97 5.95
CA THR A 79 -7.24 -11.21 4.54
C THR A 79 -6.14 -10.26 4.04
N LEU A 80 -6.16 -8.99 4.48
CA LEU A 80 -5.09 -8.03 4.21
C LEU A 80 -3.77 -8.48 4.82
N LEU A 81 -3.76 -8.84 6.11
CA LEU A 81 -2.52 -9.29 6.77
C LEU A 81 -1.94 -10.53 6.09
N ARG A 82 -2.80 -11.48 5.69
CA ARG A 82 -2.39 -12.65 4.90
C ARG A 82 -1.71 -12.23 3.60
N ALA A 83 -2.35 -11.39 2.78
CA ALA A 83 -1.79 -10.94 1.51
C ALA A 83 -0.44 -10.21 1.69
N VAL A 84 -0.33 -9.35 2.70
CA VAL A 84 0.92 -8.65 3.02
C VAL A 84 2.01 -9.62 3.46
N GLN A 85 1.69 -10.57 4.33
CA GLN A 85 2.65 -11.60 4.78
C GLN A 85 3.13 -12.47 3.64
N ASP A 86 2.21 -12.93 2.79
CA ASP A 86 2.53 -13.79 1.66
C ASP A 86 3.43 -13.02 0.70
N TRP A 87 3.09 -11.79 0.30
CA TRP A 87 3.93 -11.00 -0.60
C TRP A 87 5.29 -10.65 0.01
N ALA A 88 5.34 -10.31 1.31
CA ALA A 88 6.59 -9.96 1.99
C ALA A 88 7.60 -11.11 2.04
N ARG A 89 7.14 -12.37 1.96
CA ARG A 89 7.98 -13.58 1.91
C ARG A 89 8.62 -13.82 0.55
N PHE A 90 8.05 -13.26 -0.52
CA PHE A 90 8.67 -13.43 -1.84
C PHE A 90 10.02 -12.70 -1.84
N PRO A 91 11.06 -13.31 -2.45
CA PRO A 91 12.32 -12.62 -2.64
C PRO A 91 12.09 -11.33 -3.41
N THR A 92 11.38 -11.40 -4.54
CA THR A 92 11.18 -10.27 -5.48
C THR A 92 9.79 -9.65 -5.35
N PRO A 93 9.58 -8.36 -5.71
CA PRO A 93 8.24 -7.79 -5.77
C PRO A 93 7.40 -8.34 -6.93
N ARG A 94 8.05 -8.84 -8.00
CA ARG A 94 7.39 -9.51 -9.11
C ARG A 94 7.00 -10.92 -8.69
N VAL A 95 5.71 -11.21 -8.76
CA VAL A 95 5.12 -12.53 -8.58
C VAL A 95 4.41 -12.93 -9.87
N SER A 96 4.08 -14.20 -10.06
CA SER A 96 3.28 -14.62 -11.21
C SER A 96 1.80 -14.32 -10.99
N ILE A 97 1.04 -14.31 -12.08
CA ILE A 97 -0.39 -14.04 -12.07
C ILE A 97 -1.10 -15.03 -11.16
N GLY A 98 -1.93 -14.51 -10.25
CA GLY A 98 -2.70 -15.33 -9.31
C GLY A 98 -1.92 -16.02 -8.18
N ASP A 99 -0.59 -15.82 -8.07
CA ASP A 99 0.22 -16.46 -7.02
C ASP A 99 -0.14 -15.99 -5.60
N LEU A 100 -0.62 -14.75 -5.48
CA LEU A 100 -0.87 -14.12 -4.19
C LEU A 100 -2.35 -13.93 -3.92
N PHE A 101 -3.03 -13.14 -4.74
CA PHE A 101 -4.42 -12.76 -4.57
C PHE A 101 -5.01 -12.25 -5.89
N TRP A 102 -6.33 -12.16 -5.90
CA TRP A 102 -7.09 -11.32 -6.81
C TRP A 102 -7.85 -10.26 -6.02
N LEU A 103 -7.98 -9.09 -6.61
CA LEU A 103 -8.60 -7.91 -6.04
C LEU A 103 -9.81 -7.55 -6.90
N ASP A 104 -10.94 -7.36 -6.24
CA ASP A 104 -12.19 -6.91 -6.86
C ASP A 104 -12.62 -5.59 -6.21
N THR A 105 -13.27 -4.70 -6.96
CA THR A 105 -13.77 -3.45 -6.39
C THR A 105 -15.06 -3.68 -5.59
N THR A 106 -15.24 -2.92 -4.52
CA THR A 106 -16.56 -2.74 -3.93
C THR A 106 -17.36 -1.73 -4.76
N PRO A 107 -18.68 -1.61 -4.57
CA PRO A 107 -19.46 -0.55 -5.23
C PRO A 107 -18.90 0.86 -5.01
N ALA A 108 -18.30 1.12 -3.84
CA ALA A 108 -17.67 2.41 -3.55
C ALA A 108 -16.38 2.62 -4.35
N GLY A 109 -15.51 1.60 -4.41
CA GLY A 109 -14.30 1.65 -5.24
C GLY A 109 -14.60 1.73 -6.73
N GLU A 110 -15.62 1.00 -7.19
CA GLU A 110 -16.06 1.00 -8.58
C GLU A 110 -16.56 2.39 -9.02
N ALA A 111 -17.31 3.09 -8.16
CA ALA A 111 -17.77 4.44 -8.43
C ALA A 111 -16.59 5.42 -8.65
N ILE A 112 -15.53 5.30 -7.85
CA ILE A 112 -14.30 6.09 -8.00
C ILE A 112 -13.60 5.71 -9.31
N GLY A 113 -13.37 4.43 -9.55
CA GLY A 113 -12.68 3.93 -10.74
C GLY A 113 -13.35 4.34 -12.05
N ARG A 114 -14.68 4.21 -12.13
CA ARG A 114 -15.47 4.66 -13.29
C ARG A 114 -15.41 6.17 -13.49
N SER A 115 -15.41 6.96 -12.41
CA SER A 115 -15.27 8.41 -12.49
C SER A 115 -13.92 8.82 -13.10
N VAL A 116 -12.84 8.14 -12.70
CA VAL A 116 -11.49 8.36 -13.23
C VAL A 116 -11.44 8.02 -14.72
N ARG A 117 -11.95 6.84 -15.11
CA ARG A 117 -11.97 6.42 -16.52
C ARG A 117 -12.80 7.34 -17.41
N GLY A 118 -13.94 7.84 -16.91
CA GLY A 118 -14.74 8.82 -17.63
C GLY A 118 -13.93 10.08 -17.99
N ARG A 119 -12.93 10.45 -17.17
CA ARG A 119 -12.00 11.54 -17.50
C ARG A 119 -11.03 11.16 -18.62
N TRP A 120 -10.57 9.91 -18.69
CA TRP A 120 -9.61 9.44 -19.69
C TRP A 120 -10.24 9.11 -21.05
N GLN A 121 -11.46 8.58 -21.08
CA GLN A 121 -12.19 8.31 -22.34
C GLN A 121 -12.57 9.60 -23.08
N LEU A 122 -12.60 10.74 -22.38
CA LEU A 122 -12.77 12.05 -22.99
C LEU A 122 -11.45 12.64 -23.53
N THR A 123 -10.30 12.01 -23.24
CA THR A 123 -8.97 12.53 -23.60
C THR A 123 -8.21 11.68 -24.61
N ASP A 124 -8.42 10.36 -24.69
CA ASP A 124 -7.51 9.49 -25.48
C ASP A 124 -8.21 8.71 -26.61
N GLU A 125 -8.03 9.20 -27.83
CA GLU A 125 -8.09 8.44 -29.09
C GLU A 125 -6.69 7.92 -29.51
N GLU A 126 -5.66 8.01 -28.65
CA GLU A 126 -4.26 7.72 -29.00
C GLU A 126 -3.58 6.65 -28.11
N ASP A 127 -2.98 5.67 -28.80
CA ASP A 127 -1.83 4.83 -28.42
C ASP A 127 -1.92 3.91 -27.19
N MET A 128 -2.52 2.74 -27.41
CA MET A 128 -2.25 1.51 -26.64
C MET A 128 -0.87 0.92 -27.01
N ALA A 129 0.21 1.51 -26.51
CA ALA A 129 1.51 0.86 -26.51
C ALA A 129 1.62 -0.09 -25.29
N GLU A 130 1.98 -1.36 -25.55
CA GLU A 130 2.28 -2.38 -24.53
C GLU A 130 3.18 -1.81 -23.43
N THR A 131 2.63 -1.65 -22.23
CA THR A 131 3.34 -1.16 -21.05
C THR A 131 4.17 -2.28 -20.43
N SER A 132 5.15 -2.78 -21.19
CA SER A 132 6.29 -3.48 -20.60
C SER A 132 7.09 -2.45 -19.80
N GLY A 133 6.80 -2.33 -18.51
CA GLY A 133 7.55 -1.47 -17.61
C GLY A 133 9.06 -1.71 -17.73
N PRO A 134 9.91 -0.71 -17.42
CA PRO A 134 11.35 -0.82 -17.63
C PRO A 134 11.92 -2.07 -16.94
N PRO A 135 12.97 -2.70 -17.50
CA PRO A 135 13.57 -3.89 -16.93
C PRO A 135 14.06 -3.60 -15.50
N LEU A 136 13.78 -4.53 -14.57
CA LEU A 136 14.29 -4.43 -13.21
C LEU A 136 15.80 -4.68 -13.19
N PRO A 137 16.53 -4.15 -12.18
CA PRO A 137 17.95 -4.42 -12.04
C PRO A 137 18.22 -5.91 -11.84
N ALA A 138 19.29 -6.41 -12.46
CA ALA A 138 19.69 -7.82 -12.42
C ALA A 138 20.14 -8.32 -11.03
N ALA A 139 20.55 -7.39 -10.16
CA ALA A 139 20.89 -7.66 -8.77
C ALA A 139 20.28 -6.56 -7.89
N TRP A 140 19.82 -6.93 -6.70
CA TRP A 140 19.25 -5.95 -5.78
C TRP A 140 20.32 -5.37 -4.88
N SER A 141 20.06 -4.14 -4.44
CA SER A 141 20.94 -3.45 -3.52
C SER A 141 21.07 -4.24 -2.22
N ALA A 142 22.31 -4.48 -1.80
CA ALA A 142 22.62 -4.92 -0.43
C ALA A 142 22.66 -3.75 0.56
N ALA A 143 22.39 -2.52 0.11
CA ALA A 143 22.34 -1.36 0.98
C ALA A 143 21.15 -1.48 1.96
N PRO A 144 21.25 -0.85 3.15
CA PRO A 144 20.13 -0.79 4.08
C PRO A 144 18.88 -0.19 3.42
N THR A 145 17.78 -0.90 3.54
CA THR A 145 16.47 -0.49 3.03
C THR A 145 15.90 0.69 3.82
N LEU A 146 14.86 1.34 3.29
CA LEU A 146 14.11 2.33 4.07
C LEU A 146 13.53 1.71 5.36
N ARG A 147 13.08 0.46 5.31
CA ARG A 147 12.60 -0.30 6.48
C ARG A 147 13.70 -0.48 7.54
N ASP A 148 14.94 -0.75 7.14
CA ASP A 148 16.09 -0.83 8.08
C ASP A 148 16.36 0.50 8.77
N LYS A 149 16.17 1.62 8.06
CA LYS A 149 16.28 2.97 8.66
C LYS A 149 15.18 3.20 9.69
N VAL A 150 13.95 2.72 9.45
CA VAL A 150 12.85 2.77 10.42
C VAL A 150 13.20 1.99 11.67
N ILE A 151 13.58 0.72 11.53
CA ILE A 151 13.96 -0.14 12.66
C ILE A 151 15.08 0.51 13.48
N ARG A 152 16.12 1.04 12.82
CA ARG A 152 17.23 1.72 13.51
C ARG A 152 16.77 2.93 14.30
N ARG A 153 15.82 3.71 13.79
CA ARG A 153 15.26 4.86 14.51
C ARG A 153 14.40 4.41 15.68
N CYS A 154 13.59 3.36 15.52
CA CYS A 154 12.77 2.81 16.61
C CYS A 154 13.60 2.19 17.73
N ALA A 155 14.81 1.70 17.43
CA ALA A 155 15.73 1.22 18.46
C ALA A 155 16.16 2.31 19.46
N LEU A 156 15.93 3.60 19.15
CA LEU A 156 16.15 4.72 20.06
C LEU A 156 14.91 5.06 20.91
N GLY A 157 13.77 4.43 20.62
CA GLY A 157 12.50 4.62 21.29
C GLY A 157 11.31 4.67 20.32
N PRO A 158 10.08 4.67 20.85
CA PRO A 158 8.86 4.77 20.05
C PRO A 158 8.88 5.98 19.12
N LEU A 159 8.37 5.82 17.91
CA LEU A 159 8.31 6.87 16.90
C LEU A 159 6.87 7.22 16.53
N PRO A 160 6.57 8.50 16.26
CA PRO A 160 5.29 8.88 15.67
C PRO A 160 5.27 8.54 14.19
N VAL A 161 4.08 8.27 13.63
CA VAL A 161 3.85 8.00 12.19
C VAL A 161 4.54 9.00 11.26
N ARG A 162 4.58 10.29 11.59
CA ARG A 162 5.29 11.30 10.79
C ARG A 162 6.78 10.98 10.55
N ALA A 163 7.44 10.29 11.48
CA ALA A 163 8.83 9.88 11.31
C ALA A 163 8.97 8.82 10.21
N LEU A 164 7.95 7.96 10.02
CA LEU A 164 7.90 6.99 8.93
C LEU A 164 7.76 7.69 7.57
N VAL A 165 6.86 8.68 7.49
CA VAL A 165 6.67 9.51 6.29
C VAL A 165 7.96 10.24 5.91
N GLN A 166 8.71 10.76 6.89
CA GLN A 166 10.02 11.38 6.64
C GLN A 166 11.05 10.40 6.09
N VAL A 167 11.04 9.13 6.53
CA VAL A 167 11.93 8.10 5.96
C VAL A 167 11.50 7.75 4.54
N ALA A 168 10.19 7.59 4.30
CA ALA A 168 9.64 7.32 2.97
C ALA A 168 9.92 8.46 1.96
N ALA A 169 9.94 9.71 2.42
CA ALA A 169 10.26 10.88 1.59
C ALA A 169 11.70 10.88 1.04
N ALA A 170 12.59 10.05 1.61
CA ALA A 170 13.93 9.84 1.08
C ALA A 170 14.00 8.75 -0.01
N GLY A 171 12.87 8.12 -0.35
CA GLY A 171 12.75 7.14 -1.44
C GLY A 171 12.66 7.79 -2.82
N GLY A 172 12.65 6.97 -3.87
CA GLY A 172 12.65 7.40 -5.27
C GLY A 172 11.31 7.84 -5.84
N VAL A 173 10.34 8.21 -5.01
CA VAL A 173 8.96 8.57 -5.42
C VAL A 173 8.80 10.07 -5.70
N ARG A 174 7.83 10.42 -6.56
CA ARG A 174 7.71 11.80 -7.08
C ARG A 174 6.61 12.66 -6.46
N THR A 175 5.57 12.05 -5.90
CA THR A 175 4.40 12.77 -5.39
C THR A 175 4.26 12.60 -3.89
N GLN A 176 3.61 13.56 -3.22
CA GLN A 176 3.34 13.48 -1.79
C GLN A 176 2.46 12.26 -1.46
N GLU A 177 1.49 11.94 -2.31
CA GLU A 177 0.68 10.74 -2.16
C GLU A 177 1.54 9.47 -2.23
N ALA A 178 2.44 9.36 -3.21
CA ALA A 178 3.33 8.21 -3.33
C ALA A 178 4.23 8.05 -2.10
N VAL A 179 4.69 9.15 -1.48
CA VAL A 179 5.41 9.11 -0.20
C VAL A 179 4.53 8.53 0.92
N GLN A 180 3.26 8.94 0.99
CA GLN A 180 2.33 8.42 2.01
C GLN A 180 2.02 6.94 1.80
N VAL A 181 1.77 6.53 0.56
CA VAL A 181 1.53 5.13 0.17
C VAL A 181 2.76 4.27 0.49
N LEU A 182 3.96 4.75 0.13
CA LEU A 182 5.22 4.07 0.47
C LEU A 182 5.39 3.90 1.99
N ALA A 183 5.12 4.95 2.77
CA ALA A 183 5.18 4.88 4.23
C ALA A 183 4.18 3.84 4.79
N LEU A 184 2.94 3.83 4.30
CA LEU A 184 1.92 2.85 4.71
C LEU A 184 2.35 1.41 4.37
N GLY A 185 2.95 1.23 3.20
CA GLY A 185 3.52 -0.04 2.76
C GLY A 185 4.65 -0.56 3.64
N MET A 186 5.62 0.31 3.96
CA MET A 186 6.70 0.01 4.89
C MET A 186 6.15 -0.41 6.26
N LEU A 187 5.13 0.29 6.77
CA LEU A 187 4.46 -0.06 8.01
C LEU A 187 3.83 -1.45 7.93
N ALA A 188 3.05 -1.71 6.88
CA ALA A 188 2.38 -2.98 6.64
C ALA A 188 3.37 -4.14 6.64
N HIS A 189 4.46 -3.98 5.88
CA HIS A 189 5.52 -4.98 5.80
C HIS A 189 6.14 -5.27 7.17
N LEU A 190 6.50 -4.22 7.92
CA LEU A 190 7.15 -4.36 9.23
C LEU A 190 6.21 -4.97 10.28
N VAL A 191 4.93 -4.60 10.28
CA VAL A 191 3.90 -5.19 11.15
C VAL A 191 3.67 -6.67 10.78
N ALA A 192 3.58 -6.98 9.49
CA ALA A 192 3.40 -8.34 9.00
C ALA A 192 4.56 -9.29 9.37
N GLN A 193 5.79 -8.76 9.45
CA GLN A 193 6.97 -9.48 9.92
C GLN A 193 7.10 -9.55 11.45
N GLY A 194 6.18 -8.93 12.20
CA GLY A 194 6.26 -8.83 13.65
C GLY A 194 7.42 -7.97 14.14
N SER A 195 7.96 -7.09 13.30
CA SER A 195 9.08 -6.21 13.64
C SER A 195 8.62 -4.93 14.35
N LEU A 196 7.36 -4.52 14.16
CA LEU A 196 6.77 -3.36 14.80
C LEU A 196 5.43 -3.69 15.45
N VAL A 197 5.14 -2.98 16.54
CA VAL A 197 3.82 -2.91 17.19
C VAL A 197 3.29 -1.48 17.08
N LEU A 198 1.98 -1.33 16.85
CA LEU A 198 1.31 -0.02 16.74
C LEU A 198 0.59 0.33 18.05
N GLY A 199 0.52 1.62 18.35
CA GLY A 199 -0.08 2.10 19.59
C GLY A 199 -0.29 3.61 19.61
N ASP A 200 -0.66 4.11 20.80
CA ASP A 200 -0.72 5.53 21.10
C ASP A 200 0.45 5.95 21.99
N GLN A 201 0.70 7.25 22.08
CA GLN A 201 1.47 7.82 23.18
C GLN A 201 0.53 8.37 24.26
N ARG A 202 0.70 7.92 25.51
CA ARG A 202 -0.05 8.40 26.69
C ARG A 202 0.92 8.76 27.79
N ASP A 203 0.84 10.00 28.28
CA ASP A 203 1.72 10.52 29.34
C ASP A 203 3.22 10.29 29.05
N GLY A 204 3.62 10.50 27.79
CA GLY A 204 5.00 10.31 27.33
C GLY A 204 5.43 8.85 27.14
N ARG A 205 4.56 7.87 27.38
CA ARG A 205 4.83 6.43 27.22
C ARG A 205 4.09 5.86 26.03
N PHE A 206 4.71 4.89 25.36
CA PHE A 206 4.05 4.11 24.33
C PHE A 206 3.10 3.10 24.97
N VAL A 207 1.88 3.04 24.44
CA VAL A 207 0.84 2.08 24.85
C VAL A 207 0.38 1.35 23.60
N PRO A 208 0.74 0.07 23.42
CA PRO A 208 0.29 -0.70 22.26
C PRO A 208 -1.23 -0.81 22.26
N TRP A 209 -1.83 -0.78 21.08
CA TRP A 209 -3.27 -0.98 20.96
C TRP A 209 -3.66 -2.41 21.32
N ALA A 210 -4.83 -2.58 21.92
CA ALA A 210 -5.44 -3.89 22.08
C ALA A 210 -5.92 -4.42 20.72
N GLY A 211 -5.85 -5.73 20.52
CA GLY A 211 -6.28 -6.40 19.29
C GLY A 211 -5.12 -7.06 18.54
N THR A 212 -5.41 -7.48 17.31
CA THR A 212 -4.44 -8.13 16.42
C THR A 212 -3.62 -7.10 15.63
N PRO A 213 -2.42 -7.45 15.15
CA PRO A 213 -1.66 -6.62 14.21
C PRO A 213 -2.46 -6.25 12.96
N ALA A 214 -3.36 -7.15 12.53
CA ALA A 214 -4.23 -6.97 11.38
C ALA A 214 -5.21 -5.80 11.59
N GLU A 215 -5.89 -5.78 12.75
CA GLU A 215 -6.84 -4.71 13.11
C GLU A 215 -6.13 -3.37 13.28
N ALA A 216 -4.95 -3.39 13.90
CA ALA A 216 -4.11 -2.20 14.04
C ALA A 216 -3.73 -1.60 12.68
N LEU A 217 -3.32 -2.44 11.72
CA LEU A 217 -2.97 -2.00 10.36
C LEU A 217 -4.19 -1.41 9.64
N LEU A 218 -5.36 -2.05 9.75
CA LEU A 218 -6.61 -1.56 9.14
C LEU A 218 -7.02 -0.20 9.73
N ARG A 219 -6.89 -0.03 11.05
CA ARG A 219 -7.16 1.24 11.73
C ARG A 219 -6.29 2.37 11.19
N VAL A 220 -5.00 2.10 10.99
CA VAL A 220 -4.07 3.07 10.40
C VAL A 220 -4.48 3.39 8.96
N GLY A 221 -4.69 2.37 8.11
CA GLY A 221 -5.03 2.53 6.70
C GLY A 221 -6.26 3.40 6.43
N ARG A 222 -7.29 3.31 7.28
CA ARG A 222 -8.54 4.11 7.20
C ARG A 222 -8.35 5.61 7.33
N SER A 223 -7.27 6.03 7.97
CA SER A 223 -7.02 7.44 8.27
C SER A 223 -5.78 8.00 7.59
N TRP A 224 -5.06 7.16 6.85
CA TRP A 224 -3.73 7.48 6.36
C TRP A 224 -3.72 8.46 5.19
N LEU A 225 -4.69 8.38 4.28
CA LEU A 225 -4.75 9.26 3.09
C LEU A 225 -5.94 10.22 3.13
N SER A 226 -6.78 10.18 4.17
CA SER A 226 -7.91 11.10 4.30
C SER A 226 -7.43 12.56 4.41
N PRO A 227 -7.92 13.46 3.52
CA PRO A 227 -7.53 14.86 3.50
C PRO A 227 -8.19 15.71 4.60
N GLU A 228 -9.27 15.22 5.23
CA GLU A 228 -10.05 15.98 6.21
C GLU A 228 -10.15 15.22 7.54
N GLU A 229 -9.61 15.82 8.61
CA GLU A 229 -10.26 16.05 9.92
C GLU A 229 -9.22 16.39 10.99
N GLY A 230 -9.55 17.38 11.83
CA GLY A 230 -8.69 17.95 12.87
C GLY A 230 -8.13 16.89 13.84
N THR A 231 -6.89 17.09 14.28
CA THR A 231 -6.10 16.12 15.07
C THR A 231 -6.20 14.71 14.48
N SER A 232 -5.71 14.58 13.25
CA SER A 232 -5.64 13.30 12.54
C SER A 232 -5.05 12.22 13.44
N THR A 233 -5.60 11.01 13.42
CA THR A 233 -4.99 9.80 14.01
C THR A 233 -3.52 9.61 13.60
N LYS A 234 -3.05 10.24 12.51
CA LYS A 234 -1.63 10.34 12.15
C LYS A 234 -0.76 10.99 13.24
N ASP A 235 -1.31 11.95 13.98
CA ASP A 235 -0.62 12.66 15.07
C ASP A 235 -0.60 11.84 16.37
N THR A 236 -1.55 10.93 16.53
CA THR A 236 -1.66 10.08 17.72
C THR A 236 -1.13 8.67 17.53
N THR A 237 -0.86 8.23 16.30
CA THR A 237 -0.34 6.89 16.02
C THR A 237 1.17 6.86 16.19
N TRP A 238 1.61 5.93 17.04
CA TRP A 238 3.00 5.64 17.32
C TRP A 238 3.31 4.18 17.02
N PHE A 239 4.60 3.88 16.85
CA PHE A 239 5.09 2.53 16.64
C PHE A 239 6.40 2.31 17.39
N ASP A 240 6.60 1.08 17.84
CA ASP A 240 7.80 0.65 18.56
C ASP A 240 8.27 -0.72 18.04
N VAL A 241 9.53 -1.07 18.27
CA VAL A 241 10.07 -2.38 17.92
C VAL A 241 9.47 -3.44 18.84
N THR A 242 9.02 -4.56 18.27
CA THR A 242 8.58 -5.70 19.07
C THR A 242 9.75 -6.22 19.90
N SER A 243 9.58 -6.29 21.22
CA SER A 243 10.55 -6.97 22.10
C SER A 243 10.58 -8.45 21.71
N ARG A 244 11.71 -8.93 21.19
CA ARG A 244 11.93 -10.35 20.91
C ARG A 244 12.37 -11.09 22.17
#